data_AF-A0A1M3H5K4-F1
#
_entry.id   AF-A0A1M3H5K4-F1
#
_cell.length_a   1.000
_cell.length_b   1.000
_cell.length_c   1.000
_cell.angle_alpha   90.00
_cell.angle_beta   90.00
_cell.angle_gamma   90.00
#
_symmetry.space_group_name_H-M   'P 1'
#
loop_
_entity.id
_entity.type
_entity.pdbx_description
1 polymer ?
#
loop_
_entity_poly.entity_id
_entity_poly.type
_entity_poly.pdbx_seq_one_letter_code
_entity_poly.pdbx_strand_id
1 'polypeptide(L)'
;MTQFNPFVMTDQEGSPAAFRDLFFRYYPFFYSFSQSLVHDKVSAQNLTIEALAILWTKRTDLIGDVNNRAFLYNAIRNNALAYLKHLQRMPEAGSYKPERYMDPSLPEDILREIRDYVAREI
;
A
#
# COMPACT_ATOMS: atom_id res chain seq x y z
N MET A 1 32.58 -8.54 32.15
CA MET A 1 31.73 -7.41 32.55
C MET A 1 31.44 -6.58 31.33
N THR A 2 30.18 -6.62 30.94
CA THR A 2 29.57 -6.07 29.74
C THR A 2 29.63 -4.54 29.71
N GLN A 3 30.00 -3.93 28.59
CA GLN A 3 29.39 -2.67 28.17
C GLN A 3 28.69 -2.91 26.84
N PHE A 4 27.40 -3.24 26.96
CA PHE A 4 26.44 -3.24 25.87
C PHE A 4 26.10 -1.77 25.65
N ASN A 5 26.38 -1.26 24.45
CA ASN A 5 26.06 0.12 24.09
C ASN A 5 24.61 0.15 23.55
N PRO A 6 23.61 0.70 24.26
CA PRO A 6 22.20 0.53 23.91
C PRO A 6 21.70 1.48 22.80
N PHE A 7 22.57 2.22 22.12
CA PHE A 7 22.18 3.30 21.22
C PHE A 7 22.64 3.13 19.77
N VAL A 8 22.61 1.89 19.26
CA VAL A 8 22.57 1.67 17.82
C VAL A 8 21.14 1.30 17.43
N MET A 9 20.24 2.30 17.44
CA MET A 9 18.95 2.22 16.76
C MET A 9 19.19 2.58 15.29
N THR A 10 19.60 1.59 14.50
CA THR A 10 19.80 1.77 13.06
C THR A 10 18.96 0.73 12.33
N ASP A 11 18.23 1.18 11.29
CA ASP A 11 17.61 0.39 10.20
C ASP A 11 16.10 0.03 10.27
N GLN A 12 15.35 0.41 11.32
CA GLN A 12 13.99 -0.14 11.50
C GLN A 12 12.85 0.51 10.70
N GLU A 13 12.90 1.80 10.33
CA GLU A 13 11.76 2.50 9.70
C GLU A 13 11.53 2.12 8.22
N GLY A 14 12.56 1.60 7.54
CA GLY A 14 12.49 1.15 6.14
C GLY A 14 12.51 -0.38 5.96
N SER A 15 12.51 -1.14 7.06
CA SER A 15 12.65 -2.60 7.01
C SER A 15 11.40 -3.28 6.42
N PRO A 16 11.56 -4.44 5.75
CA PRO A 16 10.41 -5.22 5.27
C PRO A 16 9.40 -5.58 6.38
N ALA A 17 9.88 -5.88 7.60
CA ALA A 17 9.03 -6.22 8.74
C ALA A 17 8.19 -5.03 9.21
N ALA A 18 8.78 -3.83 9.30
CA ALA A 18 8.03 -2.61 9.63
C ALA A 18 6.98 -2.29 8.56
N PHE A 19 7.32 -2.48 7.28
CA PHE A 19 6.37 -2.31 6.19
C PHE A 19 5.22 -3.33 6.26
N ARG A 20 5.49 -4.59 6.56
CA ARG A 20 4.47 -5.63 6.76
C ARG A 20 3.44 -5.20 7.81
N ASP A 21 3.89 -4.74 8.97
CA ASP A 21 2.99 -4.31 10.04
C ASP A 21 2.20 -3.05 9.67
N LEU A 22 2.83 -2.11 8.96
CA LEU A 22 2.17 -0.94 8.41
C LEU A 22 1.10 -1.32 7.38
N PHE A 23 1.40 -2.26 6.48
CA PHE A 23 0.49 -2.76 5.48
C PHE A 23 -0.78 -3.30 6.14
N PHE A 24 -0.65 -4.24 7.08
CA PHE A 24 -1.81 -4.85 7.74
C PHE A 24 -2.59 -3.87 8.60
N ARG A 25 -1.92 -2.87 9.17
CA ARG A 25 -2.58 -1.79 9.93
C ARG A 25 -3.42 -0.88 9.03
N TYR A 26 -2.93 -0.56 7.84
CA TYR A 26 -3.51 0.47 6.98
C TYR A 26 -4.46 -0.10 5.92
N TYR A 27 -4.26 -1.33 5.48
CA TYR A 27 -5.06 -1.95 4.44
C TYR A 27 -6.57 -1.89 4.71
N PRO A 28 -7.12 -2.33 5.87
CA PRO A 28 -8.58 -2.34 6.07
C PRO A 28 -9.20 -0.94 5.92
N PHE A 29 -8.52 0.05 6.49
CA PHE A 29 -8.98 1.43 6.49
C PHE A 29 -8.99 2.04 5.08
N PHE A 30 -7.89 1.85 4.34
CA PHE A 30 -7.78 2.39 2.99
C PHE A 30 -8.54 1.58 1.95
N TYR A 31 -8.80 0.29 2.21
CA TYR A 31 -9.73 -0.52 1.43
C TYR A 31 -11.15 0.02 1.53
N SER A 32 -11.67 0.26 2.74
CA SER A 32 -12.99 0.88 2.93
C SER A 32 -13.07 2.27 2.29
N PHE A 33 -12.00 3.06 2.40
CA PHE A 33 -11.93 4.35 1.71
C PHE A 33 -11.99 4.19 0.19
N SER A 34 -11.21 3.27 -0.39
CA SER A 34 -11.22 3.01 -1.83
C SER A 34 -12.59 2.49 -2.31
N GLN A 35 -13.24 1.62 -1.55
CA GLN A 35 -14.60 1.14 -1.84
C GLN A 35 -15.62 2.29 -1.92
N SER A 36 -15.49 3.30 -1.04
CA SER A 36 -16.35 4.48 -1.04
C SER A 36 -16.20 5.36 -2.30
N LEU A 37 -15.08 5.22 -3.02
CA LEU A 37 -14.78 6.01 -4.22
C LEU A 37 -15.22 5.29 -5.51
N VAL A 38 -14.97 3.98 -5.60
CA VAL A 38 -15.13 3.23 -6.87
C VAL A 38 -16.27 2.24 -6.88
N HIS A 39 -16.84 1.89 -5.72
CA HIS A 39 -17.97 0.95 -5.59
C HIS A 39 -17.77 -0.43 -6.26
N ASP A 40 -16.51 -0.82 -6.51
CA ASP A 40 -16.11 -2.12 -7.02
C ASP A 40 -15.04 -2.71 -6.10
N LYS A 41 -15.28 -3.93 -5.61
CA LYS A 41 -14.40 -4.59 -4.63
C LYS A 41 -13.00 -4.82 -5.18
N VAL A 42 -12.91 -5.29 -6.43
CA VAL A 42 -11.62 -5.61 -7.09
C VAL A 42 -10.84 -4.33 -7.33
N SER A 43 -11.50 -3.28 -7.83
CA SER A 43 -10.87 -1.97 -8.03
C SER A 43 -10.40 -1.35 -6.72
N ALA A 44 -11.22 -1.42 -5.66
CA ALA A 44 -10.87 -0.89 -4.36
C ALA A 44 -9.64 -1.60 -3.75
N GLN A 45 -9.58 -2.92 -3.89
CA GLN A 45 -8.44 -3.71 -3.50
C GLN A 45 -7.18 -3.29 -4.26
N ASN A 46 -7.26 -3.25 -5.59
CA ASN A 46 -6.11 -2.90 -6.44
C ASN A 46 -5.59 -1.47 -6.17
N LEU A 47 -6.50 -0.50 -5.98
CA LEU A 47 -6.13 0.87 -5.59
C LEU A 47 -5.38 0.91 -4.25
N THR A 48 -5.86 0.15 -3.27
CA THR A 48 -5.28 0.10 -1.93
C THR A 48 -3.88 -0.54 -1.96
N ILE A 49 -3.73 -1.65 -2.66
CA ILE A 49 -2.45 -2.36 -2.80
C ILE A 49 -1.45 -1.49 -3.55
N GLU A 50 -1.85 -0.85 -4.65
CA GLU A 50 -0.95 0.02 -5.40
C GLU A 50 -0.46 1.19 -4.54
N ALA A 51 -1.35 1.84 -3.78
CA ALA A 51 -0.95 2.95 -2.92
C ALA A 51 0.08 2.52 -1.85
N LEU A 52 -0.12 1.33 -1.26
CA LEU A 52 0.83 0.74 -0.31
C LEU A 52 2.13 0.29 -0.99
N ALA A 53 2.07 -0.19 -2.24
CA ALA A 53 3.24 -0.51 -3.04
C ALA A 53 4.08 0.73 -3.36
N ILE A 54 3.44 1.85 -3.74
CA ILE A 54 4.13 3.12 -3.97
C ILE A 54 4.78 3.61 -2.66
N LEU A 55 4.08 3.47 -1.53
CA LEU A 55 4.64 3.82 -0.22
C LEU A 55 5.91 3.00 0.07
N TRP A 56 5.90 1.69 -0.19
CA TRP A 56 7.09 0.84 -0.07
C TRP A 56 8.22 1.35 -0.97
N THR A 57 7.97 1.57 -2.26
CA THR A 57 9.03 2.02 -3.19
C THR A 57 9.65 3.35 -2.76
N LYS A 58 8.86 4.26 -2.19
CA LYS A 58 9.31 5.59 -1.75
C LYS A 58 9.81 5.64 -0.31
N ARG A 59 9.81 4.52 0.43
CA ARG A 59 10.10 4.49 1.88
C ARG A 59 11.41 5.18 2.27
N THR A 60 12.44 5.10 1.44
CA THR A 60 13.75 5.73 1.68
C THR A 60 13.71 7.25 1.48
N ASP A 61 12.85 7.72 0.58
CA ASP A 61 12.64 9.15 0.29
C ASP A 61 11.68 9.78 1.30
N LEU A 62 10.93 8.95 2.02
CA LEU A 62 9.93 9.32 3.02
C LEU A 62 10.47 9.24 4.46
N ILE A 63 11.78 9.01 4.64
CA ILE A 63 12.45 9.06 5.94
C ILE A 63 12.35 10.50 6.48
N GLY A 64 11.47 10.73 7.46
CA GLY A 64 11.19 12.05 8.05
C GLY A 64 9.73 12.23 8.50
N ASP A 65 9.31 13.48 8.70
CA ASP A 65 7.98 13.89 9.21
C ASP A 65 6.83 13.70 8.19
N VAL A 66 7.00 12.77 7.23
CA VAL A 66 5.99 12.54 6.19
C VAL A 66 4.82 11.76 6.77
N ASN A 67 3.64 12.38 6.75
CA ASN A 67 2.41 11.73 7.15
C ASN A 67 1.99 10.66 6.12
N ASN A 68 2.38 9.42 6.38
CA ASN A 68 2.07 8.24 5.56
C ASN A 68 0.57 8.12 5.24
N ARG A 69 -0.33 8.51 6.16
CA ARG A 69 -1.77 8.48 5.89
C ARG A 69 -2.17 9.52 4.85
N ALA A 70 -1.69 10.75 4.98
CA ALA A 70 -1.97 11.82 4.02
C ALA A 70 -1.44 11.44 2.62
N PHE A 71 -0.26 10.82 2.55
CA PHE A 71 0.28 10.27 1.31
C PHE A 71 -0.66 9.23 0.69
N LEU A 72 -1.07 8.21 1.47
CA LEU A 72 -1.96 7.14 0.99
C LEU A 72 -3.32 7.67 0.53
N TYR A 73 -3.91 8.62 1.25
CA TYR A 73 -5.14 9.29 0.83
C TYR A 73 -5.00 9.95 -0.54
N ASN A 74 -3.91 10.69 -0.75
CA ASN A 74 -3.68 11.39 -2.01
C ASN A 74 -3.42 10.41 -3.16
N ALA A 75 -2.61 9.38 -2.93
CA ALA A 75 -2.34 8.34 -3.92
C ALA A 75 -3.63 7.65 -4.38
N ILE A 76 -4.47 7.21 -3.42
CA ILE A 76 -5.75 6.54 -3.72
C ILE A 76 -6.70 7.48 -4.46
N ARG A 77 -6.86 8.73 -4.01
CA ARG A 77 -7.75 9.71 -4.68
C ARG A 77 -7.31 9.98 -6.11
N ASN A 78 -6.02 10.16 -6.34
CA ASN A 78 -5.49 10.44 -7.67
C ASN A 78 -5.73 9.26 -8.61
N ASN A 79 -5.42 8.04 -8.17
CA ASN A 79 -5.60 6.84 -8.99
C ASN A 79 -7.08 6.54 -9.23
N ALA A 80 -7.93 6.69 -8.21
CA ALA A 80 -9.38 6.53 -8.33
C ALA A 80 -9.98 7.55 -9.31
N LEU A 81 -9.56 8.82 -9.25
CA LEU A 81 -10.03 9.85 -10.17
C LEU A 81 -9.62 9.54 -11.62
N ALA A 82 -8.38 9.11 -11.84
CA ALA A 82 -7.91 8.70 -13.16
C ALA A 82 -8.71 7.51 -13.71
N TYR A 83 -8.96 6.50 -12.87
CA TYR A 83 -9.76 5.33 -13.19
C TYR A 83 -11.22 5.70 -13.53
N LEU A 84 -11.89 6.51 -12.70
CA LEU A 84 -13.27 6.91 -12.93
C LEU A 84 -13.42 7.73 -14.22
N LYS A 85 -12.46 8.60 -14.55
CA LYS A 85 -12.41 9.31 -15.84
C LYS A 85 -12.19 8.37 -17.02
N HIS A 86 -11.48 7.26 -16.82
CA HIS A 86 -11.30 6.24 -17.85
C HIS A 86 -12.60 5.46 -18.06
N LEU A 87 -13.23 4.97 -16.99
CA LEU A 87 -14.54 4.31 -17.02
C LEU A 87 -15.63 5.15 -17.69
N GLN A 88 -15.68 6.46 -17.42
CA GLN A 88 -16.64 7.36 -18.06
C GLN A 88 -16.50 7.39 -19.59
N ARG A 89 -15.29 7.20 -20.11
CA ARG A 89 -15.02 7.16 -21.56
C ARG A 89 -15.12 5.76 -22.13
N MET A 90 -14.86 4.73 -21.33
CA MET A 90 -14.81 3.32 -21.72
C MET A 90 -15.48 2.46 -20.62
N PRO A 91 -16.82 2.39 -20.58
CA PRO A 91 -17.55 1.65 -19.55
C PRO A 91 -17.20 0.16 -19.48
N GLU A 92 -16.73 -0.42 -20.59
CA GLU A 92 -16.28 -1.81 -20.71
C GLU A 92 -14.86 -2.09 -20.18
N ALA A 93 -14.13 -1.06 -19.71
CA ALA A 93 -12.74 -1.22 -19.23
C ALA A 93 -12.59 -2.16 -18.02
N GLY A 94 -13.70 -2.48 -17.33
CA GLY A 94 -13.73 -3.39 -16.19
C GLY A 94 -13.08 -2.79 -14.93
N SER A 95 -12.58 -3.65 -14.03
CA SER A 95 -11.97 -3.21 -12.78
C SER A 95 -10.62 -2.53 -12.99
N TYR A 96 -10.29 -1.58 -12.11
CA TYR A 96 -9.01 -0.89 -12.06
C TYR A 96 -7.85 -1.89 -12.10
N LYS A 97 -6.87 -1.60 -12.96
CA LYS A 97 -5.65 -2.37 -13.11
C LYS A 97 -4.51 -1.56 -12.53
N PRO A 98 -3.78 -2.09 -11.53
CA PRO A 98 -2.72 -1.34 -10.93
C PRO A 98 -1.53 -1.25 -11.89
N GLU A 99 -0.91 -0.06 -11.95
CA GLU A 99 0.33 0.15 -12.70
C GLU A 99 1.55 -0.40 -11.94
N ARG A 100 1.42 -0.49 -10.61
CA ARG A 100 2.47 -0.96 -9.72
C ARG A 100 1.94 -2.05 -8.82
N TYR A 101 2.58 -3.21 -8.92
CA TYR A 101 2.37 -4.32 -8.00
C TYR A 101 3.36 -4.24 -6.85
N MET A 102 3.13 -5.08 -5.84
CA MET A 102 4.02 -5.19 -4.71
C MET A 102 5.42 -5.59 -5.17
N ASP A 103 6.43 -4.83 -4.75
CA ASP A 103 7.79 -4.92 -5.26
C ASP A 103 8.41 -6.30 -4.92
N PRO A 104 8.98 -7.04 -5.90
CA PRO A 104 9.64 -8.33 -5.66
C PRO A 104 10.86 -8.28 -4.74
N SER A 105 11.38 -7.08 -4.44
CA SER A 105 12.43 -6.89 -3.43
C SER A 105 11.96 -7.15 -2.00
N LEU A 106 10.65 -7.26 -1.76
CA LEU A 106 10.14 -7.74 -0.48
C LEU A 106 10.46 -9.23 -0.30
N PRO A 107 10.77 -9.66 0.94
CA PRO A 107 10.85 -11.07 1.29
C PRO A 107 9.61 -11.86 0.85
N GLU A 108 9.84 -13.05 0.29
CA GLU A 108 8.78 -13.89 -0.30
C GLU A 108 7.72 -14.30 0.73
N ASP A 109 8.10 -14.51 1.98
CA ASP A 109 7.18 -14.79 3.09
C ASP A 109 6.20 -13.64 3.31
N ILE A 110 6.68 -12.39 3.29
CA ILE A 110 5.85 -11.19 3.41
C ILE A 110 4.93 -11.04 2.18
N LEU A 111 5.46 -11.24 0.98
CA LEU A 111 4.66 -11.20 -0.25
C LEU A 111 3.53 -12.23 -0.22
N ARG A 112 3.82 -13.44 0.26
CA ARG A 112 2.83 -14.50 0.44
C ARG A 112 1.78 -14.10 1.47
N GLU A 113 2.17 -13.59 2.63
CA GLU A 113 1.24 -13.14 3.66
C GLU A 113 0.30 -12.04 3.16
N ILE A 114 0.83 -11.05 2.44
CA ILE A 114 0.03 -9.99 1.82
C ILE A 114 -0.97 -10.60 0.84
N ARG A 115 -0.52 -11.50 -0.04
CA ARG A 115 -1.39 -12.13 -1.04
C ARG A 115 -2.51 -12.95 -0.38
N ASP A 116 -2.18 -13.74 0.62
CA ASP A 116 -3.13 -14.58 1.34
C ASP A 116 -4.16 -13.75 2.10
N TYR A 117 -3.72 -12.64 2.70
CA TYR A 117 -4.61 -11.71 3.40
C TYR A 117 -5.57 -11.03 2.41
N VAL A 118 -5.03 -10.45 1.34
CA VAL A 118 -5.81 -9.77 0.30
C VAL A 118 -6.83 -10.70 -0.36
N ALA A 119 -6.47 -11.96 -0.61
CA ALA A 119 -7.36 -12.95 -1.22
C ALA A 119 -8.56 -13.33 -0.33
N ARG A 120 -8.46 -13.16 1.00
CA ARG A 120 -9.55 -13.44 1.95
C ARG A 120 -10.57 -12.30 2.06
N GLU A 121 -10.21 -11.09 1.62
CA GLU A 121 -11.01 -9.87 1.79
C GLU A 121 -11.89 -9.53 0.55
N ILE A 122 -12.00 -10.44 -0.43
CA ILE A 122 -12.83 -10.27 -1.66
C ILE A 122 -14.22 -10.88 -1.49
#